data_AF-A0A946V1T9-F1
#
_entry.id   AF-A0A946V1T9-F1
#
_cell.length_a   1.000
_cell.length_b   1.000
_cell.length_c   1.000
_cell.angle_alpha   90.00
_cell.angle_beta   90.00
_cell.angle_gamma   90.00
#
_symmetry.space_group_name_H-M   'P 1'
#
loop_
_entity.id
_entity.type
_entity.pdbx_description
1 polymer ?
#
loop_
_entity_poly.entity_id
_entity_poly.type
_entity_poly.pdbx_seq_one_letter_code
_entity_poly.pdbx_strand_id
1 'polypeptide(L)'
;MSYLVLARKWRPKDFADTVGQEHVLQALVNALDSGRLHHAYLFTGTRGVGKTTIARILAKALNCEKGVTSEPCGECSACVEIDEGRFVDLIEVDAASRTKVDDTRDMLDNVQYAPARGRYKVYLIDEVHMLSKSSFNALLKTLEEPPPHVKFLLATTDPQKLPVTVLSRCLQFNLKRMTPRLISDRLAHICKAESIEAEPAALAVIARAADGSMRDALSLLDQAIAYCGGTLAEPQVAQMLGTIDRDHVVRLLRLLAADDARGVVDAIREIDEQFPNYGRLLDDLARDLQRIAVYQVVGTCDAEDDLKEEEYAELADALPIADVQLFYQVAILGRRDLHLAPDPRSGAEMTLLRMLAFRPAVGERAAGGGTEVGGTRPASRRGTGQAAKAPTPRAAAARKPPKAKWEDPDWSALVASLGLGGAVRLLASNCVFRGREGDTICLGLDQRSESMLTRQRKEALADKLSEHFGERLAVDIELGADAGETPVQEESRLADERIEAARQSLEADPNVQALKDMFGAELKPESIELIDSPRSD
;
A
#
# COMPACT_ATOMS: atom_id res chain seq x y z
N MET A 1 -30.75 11.75 -20.35
CA MET A 1 -29.88 10.57 -20.60
C MET A 1 -28.93 10.46 -19.42
N SER A 2 -28.52 9.26 -19.00
CA SER A 2 -27.49 9.12 -17.96
C SER A 2 -26.13 9.55 -18.51
N TYR A 3 -25.45 10.46 -17.81
CA TYR A 3 -24.08 10.83 -18.18
C TYR A 3 -23.15 9.63 -17.95
N LEU A 4 -22.64 9.07 -19.04
CA LEU A 4 -21.65 8.00 -19.01
C LEU A 4 -20.26 8.61 -18.99
N VAL A 5 -19.62 8.57 -17.81
CA VAL A 5 -18.19 8.86 -17.58
C VAL A 5 -17.35 8.39 -18.77
N LEU A 6 -16.45 9.23 -19.27
CA LEU A 6 -15.63 8.97 -20.46
C LEU A 6 -14.83 7.68 -20.31
N ALA A 7 -14.34 7.38 -19.10
CA ALA A 7 -13.67 6.12 -18.76
C ALA A 7 -14.52 4.84 -18.98
N ARG A 8 -15.86 4.95 -19.11
CA ARG A 8 -16.77 3.87 -19.53
C ARG A 8 -17.20 4.01 -20.99
N LYS A 9 -17.44 5.24 -21.47
CA LYS A 9 -17.86 5.52 -22.86
C LYS A 9 -16.78 5.14 -23.89
N TRP A 10 -15.52 5.46 -23.58
CA TRP A 10 -14.35 5.24 -24.43
C TRP A 10 -13.52 4.01 -24.07
N ARG A 11 -14.10 3.03 -23.37
CA ARG A 11 -13.46 1.71 -23.20
C ARG A 11 -13.30 1.05 -24.58
N PRO A 12 -12.08 0.67 -25.01
CA PRO A 12 -11.85 -0.11 -26.23
C PRO A 12 -12.76 -1.33 -26.33
N LYS A 13 -13.39 -1.51 -27.48
CA LYS A 13 -14.31 -2.61 -27.78
C LYS A 13 -13.64 -3.78 -28.52
N ASP A 14 -12.58 -3.47 -29.26
CA ASP A 14 -11.91 -4.32 -30.22
C ASP A 14 -10.38 -4.07 -30.13
N PHE A 15 -9.54 -5.01 -30.55
CA PHE A 15 -8.09 -4.93 -30.30
C PHE A 15 -7.42 -3.72 -30.99
N ALA A 16 -7.91 -3.29 -32.16
CA ALA A 16 -7.39 -2.14 -32.90
C ALA A 16 -7.58 -0.79 -32.15
N ASP A 17 -8.57 -0.70 -31.26
CA ASP A 17 -8.82 0.48 -30.43
C ASP A 17 -7.95 0.53 -29.16
N THR A 18 -7.12 -0.51 -28.93
CA THR A 18 -6.35 -0.69 -27.70
C THR A 18 -4.95 -0.08 -27.85
N VAL A 19 -4.69 0.98 -27.09
CA VAL A 19 -3.50 1.83 -27.23
C VAL A 19 -2.27 1.26 -26.49
N GLY A 20 -1.11 1.21 -27.17
CA GLY A 20 0.21 1.05 -26.55
C GLY A 20 0.61 -0.37 -26.07
N GLN A 21 -0.15 -1.42 -26.44
CA GLN A 21 0.08 -2.79 -25.97
C GLN A 21 0.33 -3.78 -27.12
N GLU A 22 0.87 -3.30 -28.23
CA GLU A 22 1.10 -4.02 -29.50
C GLU A 22 1.70 -5.43 -29.33
N HIS A 23 2.67 -5.59 -28.43
CA HIS A 23 3.33 -6.88 -28.17
C HIS A 23 2.40 -7.93 -27.52
N VAL A 24 1.38 -7.50 -26.78
CA VAL A 24 0.33 -8.40 -26.26
C VAL A 24 -0.74 -8.63 -27.32
N LEU A 25 -1.17 -7.56 -28.00
CA LEU A 25 -2.24 -7.61 -29.00
C LEU A 25 -1.88 -8.56 -30.15
N GLN A 26 -0.67 -8.46 -30.72
CA GLN A 26 -0.21 -9.35 -31.78
C GLN A 26 -0.16 -10.82 -31.34
N ALA A 27 0.22 -11.09 -30.09
CA ALA A 27 0.26 -12.45 -29.56
C ALA A 27 -1.14 -13.05 -29.37
N LEU A 28 -2.12 -12.24 -28.95
CA LEU A 28 -3.53 -12.65 -28.84
C LEU A 28 -4.17 -12.87 -30.21
N VAL A 29 -3.97 -11.96 -31.17
CA VAL A 29 -4.42 -12.10 -32.56
C VAL A 29 -3.88 -13.39 -33.17
N ASN A 30 -2.55 -13.60 -33.10
CA ASN A 30 -1.92 -14.82 -33.61
C ASN A 30 -2.46 -16.10 -32.92
N ALA A 31 -2.81 -16.06 -31.63
CA ALA A 31 -3.35 -17.21 -30.90
C ALA A 31 -4.81 -17.53 -31.29
N LEU A 32 -5.62 -16.50 -31.57
CA LEU A 32 -6.98 -16.64 -32.08
C LEU A 32 -6.97 -17.20 -33.51
N ASP A 33 -6.23 -16.57 -34.42
CA ASP A 33 -6.21 -16.91 -35.84
C ASP A 33 -5.58 -18.29 -36.12
N SER A 34 -4.61 -18.71 -35.31
CA SER A 34 -4.03 -20.07 -35.38
C SER A 34 -4.82 -21.14 -34.60
N GLY A 35 -5.90 -20.76 -33.90
CA GLY A 35 -6.70 -21.66 -33.05
C GLY A 35 -5.98 -22.21 -31.82
N ARG A 36 -4.78 -21.70 -31.49
CA ARG A 36 -3.92 -22.18 -30.39
C ARG A 36 -4.33 -21.59 -29.04
N LEU A 37 -5.60 -21.77 -28.69
CA LEU A 37 -6.22 -21.16 -27.52
C LEU A 37 -5.79 -21.84 -26.22
N HIS A 38 -4.93 -21.18 -25.44
CA HIS A 38 -4.56 -21.63 -24.10
C HIS A 38 -5.80 -21.75 -23.18
N HIS A 39 -5.70 -22.53 -22.10
CA HIS A 39 -6.82 -22.70 -21.14
C HIS A 39 -6.87 -21.56 -20.11
N ALA A 40 -5.71 -21.01 -19.73
CA ALA A 40 -5.60 -19.87 -18.82
C ALA A 40 -4.64 -18.79 -19.34
N TYR A 41 -5.05 -17.54 -19.22
CA TYR A 41 -4.28 -16.35 -19.56
C TYR A 41 -4.15 -15.47 -18.32
N LEU A 42 -2.96 -14.89 -18.08
CA LEU A 42 -2.69 -14.01 -16.95
C LEU A 42 -2.19 -12.65 -17.45
N PHE A 43 -3.04 -11.62 -17.29
CA PHE A 43 -2.71 -10.23 -17.58
C PHE A 43 -2.09 -9.57 -16.35
N THR A 44 -0.82 -9.20 -16.44
CA THR A 44 -0.07 -8.50 -15.39
C THR A 44 0.17 -7.04 -15.81
N GLY A 45 0.24 -6.12 -14.86
CA GLY A 45 0.47 -4.70 -15.12
C GLY A 45 -0.23 -3.78 -14.12
N THR A 46 0.15 -2.50 -14.09
CA THR A 46 -0.38 -1.53 -13.11
C THR A 46 -1.90 -1.31 -13.24
N ARG A 47 -2.48 -0.55 -12.31
CA ARG A 47 -3.91 -0.21 -12.37
C ARG A 47 -4.20 0.56 -13.66
N GLY A 48 -5.36 0.28 -14.29
CA GLY A 48 -5.90 1.07 -15.39
C GLY A 48 -5.18 1.01 -16.75
N VAL A 49 -4.10 0.21 -16.92
CA VAL A 49 -3.42 -0.01 -18.22
C VAL A 49 -4.20 -0.87 -19.23
N GLY A 50 -5.40 -1.33 -18.87
CA GLY A 50 -6.31 -2.04 -19.77
C GLY A 50 -6.49 -3.54 -19.53
N LYS A 51 -5.92 -4.13 -18.47
CA LYS A 51 -6.01 -5.58 -18.14
C LYS A 51 -7.42 -6.18 -18.37
N THR A 52 -8.41 -5.68 -17.63
CA THR A 52 -9.82 -6.12 -17.67
C THR A 52 -10.51 -5.79 -18.99
N THR A 53 -10.00 -4.82 -19.76
CA THR A 53 -10.53 -4.46 -21.08
C THR A 53 -10.08 -5.49 -22.13
N ILE A 54 -8.77 -5.76 -22.21
CA ILE A 54 -8.20 -6.76 -23.11
C ILE A 54 -8.80 -8.15 -22.84
N ALA A 55 -9.03 -8.49 -21.57
CA ALA A 55 -9.74 -9.72 -21.19
C ALA A 55 -11.18 -9.77 -21.73
N ARG A 56 -11.96 -8.68 -21.69
CA ARG A 56 -13.31 -8.62 -22.29
C ARG A 56 -13.27 -8.76 -23.81
N ILE A 57 -12.33 -8.07 -24.48
CA ILE A 57 -12.17 -8.19 -25.94
C ILE A 57 -11.81 -9.64 -26.32
N LEU A 58 -10.96 -10.30 -25.54
CA LEU A 58 -10.65 -11.72 -25.73
C LEU A 58 -11.88 -12.64 -25.48
N ALA A 59 -12.68 -12.37 -24.45
CA ALA A 59 -13.94 -13.10 -24.22
C ALA A 59 -14.93 -12.93 -25.38
N LYS A 60 -15.02 -11.70 -25.94
CA LYS A 60 -15.83 -11.33 -27.10
C LYS A 60 -15.36 -12.04 -28.38
N ALA A 61 -14.05 -12.08 -28.61
CA ALA A 61 -13.40 -12.82 -29.70
C ALA A 61 -13.62 -14.34 -29.61
N LEU A 62 -13.65 -14.90 -28.39
CA LEU A 62 -13.91 -16.33 -28.14
C LEU A 62 -15.39 -16.73 -28.34
N ASN A 63 -16.33 -15.85 -27.98
CA ASN A 63 -17.77 -16.13 -27.98
C ASN A 63 -18.56 -15.45 -29.11
N CYS A 64 -17.88 -14.83 -30.07
CA CYS A 64 -18.52 -14.24 -31.25
C CYS A 64 -19.28 -15.32 -32.07
N GLU A 65 -20.51 -14.97 -32.46
CA GLU A 65 -21.38 -15.86 -33.23
C GLU A 65 -20.76 -16.21 -34.59
N LYS A 66 -20.12 -15.24 -35.26
CA LYS A 66 -19.45 -15.40 -36.57
C LYS A 66 -18.28 -16.41 -36.54
N GLY A 67 -17.73 -16.73 -35.36
CA GLY A 67 -16.59 -17.64 -35.19
C GLY A 67 -15.64 -17.17 -34.09
N VAL A 68 -14.64 -17.97 -33.75
CA VAL A 68 -13.46 -17.45 -33.03
C VAL A 68 -12.66 -16.62 -34.01
N THR A 69 -12.39 -15.36 -33.68
CA THR A 69 -11.71 -14.41 -34.58
C THR A 69 -11.00 -13.30 -33.79
N SER A 70 -9.91 -12.79 -34.33
CA SER A 70 -9.24 -11.56 -33.90
C SER A 70 -10.11 -10.30 -34.04
N GLU A 71 -11.11 -10.29 -34.93
CA GLU A 71 -11.99 -9.15 -35.18
C GLU A 71 -13.45 -9.45 -34.74
N PRO A 72 -13.77 -9.32 -33.44
CA PRO A 72 -15.13 -9.53 -32.96
C PRO A 72 -16.09 -8.49 -33.55
N CYS A 73 -17.21 -8.94 -34.11
CA CYS A 73 -18.00 -8.09 -35.01
C CYS A 73 -18.83 -6.96 -34.38
N GLY A 74 -18.81 -6.78 -33.05
CA GLY A 74 -19.55 -5.74 -32.33
C GLY A 74 -21.09 -5.88 -32.31
N GLU A 75 -21.69 -6.40 -33.37
CA GLU A 75 -23.15 -6.41 -33.65
C GLU A 75 -23.90 -7.62 -33.08
N CYS A 76 -23.20 -8.73 -32.78
CA CYS A 76 -23.84 -9.99 -32.39
C CYS A 76 -24.43 -9.94 -30.97
N SER A 77 -25.37 -10.83 -30.64
CA SER A 77 -26.03 -10.81 -29.33
C SER A 77 -25.04 -11.02 -28.19
N ALA A 78 -24.15 -12.01 -28.32
CA ALA A 78 -23.02 -12.20 -27.40
C ALA A 78 -22.07 -10.99 -27.36
N CYS A 79 -21.86 -10.30 -28.49
CA CYS A 79 -20.96 -9.16 -28.62
C CYS A 79 -21.44 -7.97 -27.80
N VAL A 80 -22.74 -7.66 -27.87
CA VAL A 80 -23.39 -6.59 -27.11
C VAL A 80 -23.54 -6.97 -25.63
N GLU A 81 -23.98 -8.19 -25.33
CA GLU A 81 -24.15 -8.66 -23.95
C GLU A 81 -22.81 -8.67 -23.17
N ILE A 82 -21.66 -8.91 -23.84
CA ILE A 82 -20.32 -8.82 -23.23
C ILE A 82 -19.88 -7.36 -23.01
N ASP A 83 -20.09 -6.47 -23.97
CA ASP A 83 -19.78 -5.03 -23.82
C ASP A 83 -20.60 -4.39 -22.67
N GLU A 84 -21.83 -4.86 -22.44
CA GLU A 84 -22.70 -4.43 -21.35
C GLU A 84 -22.39 -5.08 -19.98
N GLY A 85 -21.71 -6.23 -19.95
CA GLY A 85 -21.48 -7.03 -18.74
C GLY A 85 -22.69 -7.86 -18.30
N ARG A 86 -23.50 -8.35 -19.25
CA ARG A 86 -24.72 -9.15 -19.02
C ARG A 86 -24.68 -10.58 -19.59
N PHE A 87 -23.59 -10.96 -20.25
CA PHE A 87 -23.47 -12.26 -20.93
C PHE A 87 -23.29 -13.42 -19.96
N VAL A 88 -24.20 -14.41 -20.02
CA VAL A 88 -24.32 -15.52 -19.04
C VAL A 88 -23.04 -16.37 -18.92
N ASP A 89 -22.34 -16.61 -20.03
CA ASP A 89 -21.12 -17.42 -20.04
C ASP A 89 -19.82 -16.60 -19.84
N LEU A 90 -19.92 -15.34 -19.39
CA LEU A 90 -18.80 -14.52 -18.91
C LEU A 90 -19.00 -14.20 -17.43
N ILE A 91 -18.36 -14.99 -16.56
CA ILE A 91 -18.46 -14.85 -15.11
C ILE A 91 -17.37 -13.90 -14.63
N GLU A 92 -17.76 -12.73 -14.12
CA GLU A 92 -16.86 -11.66 -13.69
C GLU A 92 -16.72 -11.62 -12.16
N VAL A 93 -15.52 -11.95 -11.69
CA VAL A 93 -15.17 -12.01 -10.26
C VAL A 93 -14.16 -10.90 -9.95
N ASP A 94 -14.49 -10.03 -9.01
CA ASP A 94 -13.55 -9.05 -8.44
C ASP A 94 -13.08 -9.61 -7.10
N ALA A 95 -11.84 -10.12 -7.06
CA ALA A 95 -11.28 -10.75 -5.86
C ALA A 95 -11.00 -9.75 -4.72
N ALA A 96 -10.99 -8.44 -4.98
CA ALA A 96 -10.89 -7.42 -3.93
C ALA A 96 -12.24 -7.15 -3.23
N SER A 97 -13.37 -7.57 -3.81
CA SER A 97 -14.70 -7.39 -3.22
C SER A 97 -14.97 -8.41 -2.09
N ARG A 98 -14.72 -7.99 -0.84
CA ARG A 98 -14.70 -8.84 0.37
C ARG A 98 -15.94 -9.73 0.58
N THR A 99 -17.12 -9.33 0.10
CA THR A 99 -18.35 -10.12 0.25
C THR A 99 -18.37 -11.39 -0.60
N LYS A 100 -17.53 -11.49 -1.64
CA LYS A 100 -17.56 -12.61 -2.61
C LYS A 100 -16.60 -13.75 -2.28
N VAL A 101 -15.89 -13.73 -1.15
CA VAL A 101 -14.77 -14.65 -0.92
C VAL A 101 -15.23 -16.12 -0.95
N ASP A 102 -16.34 -16.45 -0.31
CA ASP A 102 -16.93 -17.79 -0.38
C ASP A 102 -17.70 -18.02 -1.70
N ASP A 103 -18.43 -17.02 -2.23
CA ASP A 103 -19.05 -17.07 -3.57
C ASP A 103 -18.05 -17.52 -4.65
N THR A 104 -16.79 -17.05 -4.60
CA THR A 104 -15.76 -17.41 -5.58
C THR A 104 -15.50 -18.90 -5.64
N ARG A 105 -15.63 -19.62 -4.52
CA ARG A 105 -15.43 -21.07 -4.46
C ARG A 105 -16.60 -21.78 -5.14
N ASP A 106 -17.82 -21.43 -4.77
CA ASP A 106 -19.01 -22.09 -5.31
C ASP A 106 -19.16 -21.83 -6.82
N MET A 107 -18.75 -20.64 -7.29
CA MET A 107 -18.63 -20.33 -8.73
C MET A 107 -17.56 -21.17 -9.46
N LEU A 108 -16.48 -21.55 -8.77
CA LEU A 108 -15.40 -22.40 -9.30
C LEU A 108 -15.76 -23.90 -9.27
N ASP A 109 -16.44 -24.38 -8.24
CA ASP A 109 -16.95 -25.77 -8.22
C ASP A 109 -18.00 -25.98 -9.35
N ASN A 110 -18.71 -24.93 -9.77
CA ASN A 110 -19.59 -24.90 -10.93
C ASN A 110 -18.88 -24.81 -12.32
N VAL A 111 -17.54 -24.89 -12.40
CA VAL A 111 -16.80 -24.80 -13.68
C VAL A 111 -17.05 -26.00 -14.60
N GLN A 112 -17.37 -27.18 -14.07
CA GLN A 112 -17.52 -28.41 -14.86
C GLN A 112 -18.71 -28.41 -15.83
N TYR A 113 -19.71 -27.54 -15.60
CA TYR A 113 -20.90 -27.44 -16.43
C TYR A 113 -20.64 -26.64 -17.71
N ALA A 114 -21.05 -27.23 -18.85
CA ALA A 114 -21.00 -26.65 -20.18
C ALA A 114 -21.60 -25.23 -20.27
N PRO A 115 -21.16 -24.39 -21.24
CA PRO A 115 -21.74 -23.07 -21.46
C PRO A 115 -23.21 -23.17 -21.88
N ALA A 116 -24.00 -22.16 -21.49
CA ALA A 116 -25.43 -22.11 -21.76
C ALA A 116 -25.78 -21.63 -23.18
N ARG A 117 -24.94 -20.76 -23.75
CA ARG A 117 -25.19 -20.07 -25.03
C ARG A 117 -23.93 -19.76 -25.83
N GLY A 118 -22.80 -19.56 -25.16
CA GLY A 118 -21.49 -19.31 -25.78
C GLY A 118 -20.77 -20.56 -26.29
N ARG A 119 -19.65 -20.35 -26.98
CA ARG A 119 -18.69 -21.40 -27.39
C ARG A 119 -17.79 -21.83 -26.22
N TYR A 120 -17.48 -20.88 -25.33
CA TYR A 120 -16.64 -21.06 -24.15
C TYR A 120 -17.26 -20.39 -22.92
N LYS A 121 -17.17 -21.07 -21.78
CA LYS A 121 -17.45 -20.51 -20.46
C LYS A 121 -16.20 -19.79 -19.95
N VAL A 122 -16.28 -18.47 -19.88
CA VAL A 122 -15.14 -17.59 -19.60
C VAL A 122 -15.21 -17.07 -18.17
N TYR A 123 -14.18 -17.35 -17.38
CA TYR A 123 -14.03 -16.86 -16.00
C TYR A 123 -13.03 -15.70 -15.99
N LEU A 124 -13.53 -14.48 -15.80
CA LEU A 124 -12.72 -13.26 -15.69
C LEU A 124 -12.53 -12.90 -14.22
N ILE A 125 -11.34 -13.17 -13.68
CA ILE A 125 -10.99 -12.90 -12.28
C ILE A 125 -10.04 -11.70 -12.24
N ASP A 126 -10.55 -10.54 -11.81
CA ASP A 126 -9.75 -9.32 -11.63
C ASP A 126 -9.15 -9.25 -10.21
N GLU A 127 -7.97 -8.63 -10.14
CA GLU A 127 -7.04 -8.63 -9.00
C GLU A 127 -6.89 -9.99 -8.29
N VAL A 128 -6.69 -11.06 -9.07
CA VAL A 128 -6.64 -12.47 -8.62
C VAL A 128 -5.71 -12.74 -7.42
N HIS A 129 -4.71 -11.89 -7.17
CA HIS A 129 -3.82 -11.98 -6.00
C HIS A 129 -4.52 -11.74 -4.65
N MET A 130 -5.76 -11.26 -4.66
CA MET A 130 -6.61 -11.03 -3.48
C MET A 130 -7.46 -12.26 -3.09
N LEU A 131 -7.45 -13.33 -3.89
CA LEU A 131 -8.19 -14.56 -3.57
C LEU A 131 -7.73 -15.22 -2.26
N SER A 132 -8.67 -15.88 -1.58
CA SER A 132 -8.39 -16.71 -0.41
C SER A 132 -7.57 -17.96 -0.78
N LYS A 133 -6.88 -18.53 0.22
CA LYS A 133 -6.11 -19.78 0.07
C LYS A 133 -6.99 -20.96 -0.37
N SER A 134 -8.26 -20.98 0.07
CA SER A 134 -9.25 -21.98 -0.35
C SER A 134 -9.62 -21.83 -1.83
N SER A 135 -9.94 -20.62 -2.30
CA SER A 135 -10.30 -20.38 -3.70
C SER A 135 -9.11 -20.58 -4.65
N PHE A 136 -7.88 -20.26 -4.23
CA PHE A 136 -6.66 -20.65 -4.96
C PHE A 136 -6.51 -22.16 -5.12
N ASN A 137 -6.79 -22.94 -4.06
CA ASN A 137 -6.70 -24.40 -4.12
C ASN A 137 -7.82 -25.04 -4.96
N ALA A 138 -9.00 -24.40 -5.04
CA ALA A 138 -10.04 -24.80 -5.99
C ALA A 138 -9.59 -24.53 -7.44
N LEU A 139 -9.15 -23.30 -7.73
CA LEU A 139 -8.65 -22.89 -9.05
C LEU A 139 -7.49 -23.77 -9.54
N LEU A 140 -6.55 -24.15 -8.66
CA LEU A 140 -5.41 -25.00 -9.03
C LEU A 140 -5.83 -26.37 -9.58
N LYS A 141 -6.84 -27.03 -9.01
CA LYS A 141 -7.37 -28.30 -9.53
C LYS A 141 -7.91 -28.15 -10.95
N THR A 142 -8.66 -27.07 -11.19
CA THR A 142 -9.26 -26.77 -12.50
C THR A 142 -8.26 -26.23 -13.53
N LEU A 143 -7.09 -25.74 -13.08
CA LEU A 143 -5.96 -25.39 -13.95
C LEU A 143 -5.05 -26.59 -14.26
N GLU A 144 -5.13 -27.68 -13.50
CA GLU A 144 -4.43 -28.94 -13.80
C GLU A 144 -5.20 -29.78 -14.83
N GLU A 145 -6.51 -29.93 -14.67
CA GLU A 145 -7.38 -30.65 -15.61
C GLU A 145 -8.53 -29.76 -16.12
N PRO A 146 -8.23 -28.74 -16.97
CA PRO A 146 -9.23 -27.79 -17.46
C PRO A 146 -10.20 -28.41 -18.47
N PRO A 147 -11.53 -28.28 -18.30
CA PRO A 147 -12.50 -28.73 -19.30
C PRO A 147 -12.31 -27.95 -20.62
N PRO A 148 -12.49 -28.58 -21.80
CA PRO A 148 -12.14 -27.98 -23.09
C PRO A 148 -12.99 -26.75 -23.46
N HIS A 149 -14.17 -26.62 -22.84
CA HIS A 149 -15.09 -25.49 -23.01
C HIS A 149 -14.82 -24.33 -22.03
N VAL A 150 -13.85 -24.44 -21.13
CA VAL A 150 -13.55 -23.42 -20.09
C VAL A 150 -12.34 -22.60 -20.50
N LYS A 151 -12.39 -21.29 -20.21
CA LYS A 151 -11.25 -20.36 -20.36
C LYS A 151 -11.13 -19.44 -19.15
N PHE A 152 -9.95 -19.43 -18.52
CA PHE A 152 -9.63 -18.52 -17.40
C PHE A 152 -8.90 -17.28 -17.91
N LEU A 153 -9.40 -16.10 -17.55
CA LEU A 153 -8.80 -14.80 -17.82
C LEU A 153 -8.50 -14.14 -16.47
N LEU A 154 -7.25 -14.26 -16.01
CA LEU A 154 -6.80 -13.75 -14.73
C LEU A 154 -6.15 -12.37 -14.93
N ALA A 155 -6.41 -11.42 -14.04
CA ALA A 155 -5.77 -10.10 -14.05
C ALA A 155 -5.21 -9.72 -12.67
N THR A 156 -4.02 -9.10 -12.62
CA THR A 156 -3.40 -8.66 -11.36
C THR A 156 -2.50 -7.43 -11.52
N THR A 157 -2.45 -6.53 -10.53
CA THR A 157 -1.36 -5.56 -10.36
C THR A 157 -0.08 -6.19 -9.85
N ASP A 158 -0.19 -7.28 -9.10
CA ASP A 158 0.92 -7.91 -8.39
C ASP A 158 1.03 -9.39 -8.77
N PRO A 159 1.99 -9.76 -9.65
CA PRO A 159 2.25 -11.15 -9.98
C PRO A 159 3.15 -11.86 -8.96
N GLN A 160 3.84 -11.13 -8.06
CA GLN A 160 4.77 -11.73 -7.09
C GLN A 160 4.02 -12.40 -5.92
N LYS A 161 2.81 -11.91 -5.60
CA LYS A 161 1.89 -12.56 -4.66
C LYS A 161 1.27 -13.86 -5.17
N LEU A 162 1.38 -14.18 -6.46
CA LEU A 162 0.77 -15.39 -7.03
C LEU A 162 1.66 -16.63 -6.82
N PRO A 163 1.09 -17.78 -6.39
CA PRO A 163 1.85 -19.03 -6.33
C PRO A 163 2.44 -19.40 -7.69
N VAL A 164 3.70 -19.85 -7.68
CA VAL A 164 4.42 -20.28 -8.90
C VAL A 164 3.66 -21.40 -9.65
N THR A 165 2.87 -22.20 -8.94
CA THR A 165 1.99 -23.24 -9.50
C THR A 165 0.88 -22.67 -10.39
N VAL A 166 0.37 -21.47 -10.13
CA VAL A 166 -0.57 -20.75 -11.02
C VAL A 166 0.20 -20.14 -12.19
N LEU A 167 1.34 -19.48 -11.90
CA LEU A 167 2.18 -18.82 -12.90
C LEU A 167 2.69 -19.77 -13.99
N SER A 168 3.01 -21.03 -13.65
CA SER A 168 3.46 -22.05 -14.60
C SER A 168 2.33 -22.67 -15.46
N ARG A 169 1.06 -22.43 -15.10
CA ARG A 169 -0.13 -22.94 -15.80
C ARG A 169 -0.85 -21.86 -16.62
N CYS A 170 -0.37 -20.62 -16.60
CA CYS A 170 -0.97 -19.50 -17.31
C CYS A 170 -0.04 -18.96 -18.41
N LEU A 171 -0.59 -18.62 -19.58
CA LEU A 171 0.15 -17.80 -20.55
C LEU A 171 0.16 -16.35 -20.05
N GLN A 172 1.35 -15.81 -19.77
CA GLN A 172 1.51 -14.52 -19.10
C GLN A 172 1.69 -13.38 -20.11
N PHE A 173 0.92 -12.31 -19.94
CA PHE A 173 1.00 -11.09 -20.74
C PHE A 173 1.23 -9.88 -19.83
N ASN A 174 2.42 -9.30 -19.89
CA ASN A 174 2.79 -8.10 -19.15
C ASN A 174 2.45 -6.84 -19.95
N LEU A 175 1.52 -6.05 -19.41
CA LEU A 175 1.01 -4.81 -19.98
C LEU A 175 1.79 -3.63 -19.40
N LYS A 176 2.43 -2.86 -20.29
CA LYS A 176 3.33 -1.77 -19.92
C LYS A 176 2.54 -0.55 -19.46
N ARG A 177 3.15 0.32 -18.65
CA ARG A 177 2.67 1.70 -18.48
C ARG A 177 2.70 2.40 -19.85
N MET A 178 1.65 3.16 -20.18
CA MET A 178 1.64 3.99 -21.40
C MET A 178 2.51 5.24 -21.20
N THR A 179 3.10 5.76 -22.28
CA THR A 179 3.87 7.01 -22.21
C THR A 179 2.94 8.22 -22.09
N PRO A 180 3.36 9.32 -21.43
CA PRO A 180 2.51 10.52 -21.30
C PRO A 180 2.08 11.09 -22.66
N ARG A 181 2.96 11.07 -23.67
CA ARG A 181 2.64 11.48 -25.04
C ARG A 181 1.49 10.67 -25.63
N LEU A 182 1.58 9.34 -25.58
CA LEU A 182 0.56 8.43 -26.11
C LEU A 182 -0.80 8.57 -25.41
N ILE A 183 -0.79 8.89 -24.10
CA ILE A 183 -2.01 9.26 -23.37
C ILE A 183 -2.54 10.61 -23.88
N SER A 184 -1.70 11.63 -23.98
CA SER A 184 -2.09 12.97 -24.46
C SER A 184 -2.69 12.93 -25.87
N ASP A 185 -2.10 12.16 -26.79
CA ASP A 185 -2.61 11.95 -28.15
C ASP A 185 -4.01 11.32 -28.15
N ARG A 186 -4.23 10.30 -27.30
CA ARG A 186 -5.55 9.65 -27.18
C ARG A 186 -6.57 10.55 -26.47
N LEU A 187 -6.17 11.34 -25.48
CA LEU A 187 -7.03 12.36 -24.87
C LEU A 187 -7.41 13.44 -25.90
N ALA A 188 -6.48 13.91 -26.72
CA ALA A 188 -6.72 14.91 -27.77
C ALA A 188 -7.67 14.38 -28.85
N HIS A 189 -7.56 13.10 -29.23
CA HIS A 189 -8.53 12.44 -30.11
C HIS A 189 -9.94 12.39 -29.48
N ILE A 190 -10.03 12.06 -28.18
CA ILE A 190 -11.30 11.97 -27.45
C ILE A 190 -11.95 13.35 -27.28
N CYS A 191 -11.19 14.39 -26.92
CA CYS A 191 -11.71 15.75 -26.82
C CYS A 191 -12.28 16.25 -28.16
N LYS A 192 -11.58 16.00 -29.28
CA LYS A 192 -12.08 16.31 -30.63
C LYS A 192 -13.37 15.58 -30.97
N ALA A 193 -13.50 14.31 -30.58
CA ALA A 193 -14.70 13.51 -30.83
C ALA A 193 -15.91 13.91 -29.94
N GLU A 194 -15.66 14.38 -28.71
CA GLU A 194 -16.69 14.92 -27.80
C GLU A 194 -17.00 16.41 -28.05
N SER A 195 -16.32 17.06 -29.02
CA SER A 195 -16.40 18.51 -29.27
C SER A 195 -16.01 19.39 -28.08
N ILE A 196 -14.99 18.95 -27.34
CA ILE A 196 -14.41 19.66 -26.19
C ILE A 196 -13.15 20.39 -26.63
N GLU A 197 -13.10 21.70 -26.42
CA GLU A 197 -11.88 22.49 -26.62
C GLU A 197 -10.87 22.21 -25.50
N ALA A 198 -9.63 21.88 -25.86
CA ALA A 198 -8.59 21.56 -24.90
C ALA A 198 -7.21 22.00 -25.41
N GLU A 199 -6.43 22.63 -24.55
CA GLU A 199 -5.05 23.00 -24.85
C GLU A 199 -4.13 21.76 -24.80
N PRO A 200 -3.20 21.59 -25.75
CA PRO A 200 -2.24 20.48 -25.72
C PRO A 200 -1.42 20.41 -24.42
N ALA A 201 -1.12 21.56 -23.83
CA ALA A 201 -0.40 21.65 -22.57
C ALA A 201 -1.24 21.11 -21.39
N ALA A 202 -2.52 21.48 -21.30
CA ALA A 202 -3.45 20.94 -20.30
C ALA A 202 -3.57 19.41 -20.38
N LEU A 203 -3.67 18.85 -21.59
CA LEU A 203 -3.69 17.40 -21.82
C LEU A 203 -2.36 16.74 -21.39
N ALA A 204 -1.22 17.41 -21.59
CA ALA A 204 0.07 16.94 -21.11
C ALA A 204 0.22 17.01 -19.56
N VAL A 205 -0.50 17.91 -18.86
CA VAL A 205 -0.58 17.86 -17.38
C VAL A 205 -1.39 16.64 -16.94
N ILE A 206 -2.57 16.41 -17.52
CA ILE A 206 -3.43 15.25 -17.21
C ILE A 206 -2.68 13.93 -17.48
N ALA A 207 -2.01 13.82 -18.63
CA ALA A 207 -1.26 12.63 -19.00
C ALA A 207 -0.09 12.32 -18.07
N ARG A 208 0.59 13.35 -17.53
CA ARG A 208 1.61 13.19 -16.47
C ARG A 208 0.98 12.78 -15.14
N ALA A 209 -0.12 13.41 -14.74
CA ALA A 209 -0.83 13.09 -13.49
C ALA A 209 -1.44 11.68 -13.48
N ALA A 210 -1.68 11.08 -14.65
CA ALA A 210 -2.23 9.74 -14.80
C ALA A 210 -1.23 8.58 -14.65
N ASP A 211 0.08 8.84 -14.46
CA ASP A 211 1.14 7.84 -14.23
C ASP A 211 1.09 6.62 -15.20
N GLY A 212 0.77 6.86 -16.47
CA GLY A 212 0.70 5.82 -17.49
C GLY A 212 -0.57 4.95 -17.49
N SER A 213 -1.63 5.36 -16.79
CA SER A 213 -2.95 4.71 -16.73
C SER A 213 -4.01 5.47 -17.55
N MET A 214 -4.59 4.83 -18.58
CA MET A 214 -5.62 5.48 -19.41
C MET A 214 -6.96 5.61 -18.66
N ARG A 215 -7.29 4.66 -17.76
CA ARG A 215 -8.51 4.75 -16.93
C ARG A 215 -8.49 6.00 -16.06
N ASP A 216 -7.34 6.27 -15.46
CA ASP A 216 -7.20 7.38 -14.52
C ASP A 216 -7.04 8.69 -15.30
N ALA A 217 -6.34 8.70 -16.45
CA ALA A 217 -6.32 9.83 -17.39
C ALA A 217 -7.73 10.28 -17.83
N LEU A 218 -8.62 9.35 -18.19
CA LEU A 218 -10.00 9.68 -18.56
C LEU A 218 -10.82 10.15 -17.35
N SER A 219 -10.54 9.63 -16.15
CA SER A 219 -11.23 10.05 -14.92
C SER A 219 -10.80 11.47 -14.50
N LEU A 220 -9.53 11.82 -14.68
CA LEU A 220 -9.01 13.18 -14.49
C LEU A 220 -9.52 14.14 -15.58
N LEU A 221 -9.72 13.66 -16.82
CA LEU A 221 -10.34 14.46 -17.89
C LEU A 221 -11.81 14.79 -17.57
N ASP A 222 -12.63 13.82 -17.14
CA ASP A 222 -14.01 14.06 -16.67
C ASP A 222 -14.04 15.10 -15.53
N GLN A 223 -13.09 15.04 -14.59
CA GLN A 223 -12.96 16.02 -13.51
C GLN A 223 -12.57 17.41 -14.04
N ALA A 224 -11.61 17.50 -14.97
CA ALA A 224 -11.17 18.74 -15.58
C ALA A 224 -12.30 19.44 -16.33
N ILE A 225 -13.12 18.69 -17.08
CA ILE A 225 -14.31 19.19 -17.78
C ILE A 225 -15.33 19.75 -16.77
N ALA A 226 -15.59 19.02 -15.68
CA ALA A 226 -16.51 19.46 -14.63
C ALA A 226 -16.02 20.68 -13.84
N TYR A 227 -14.69 20.85 -13.71
CA TYR A 227 -14.07 21.97 -13.01
C TYR A 227 -13.99 23.25 -13.86
N CYS A 228 -13.54 23.14 -15.12
CA CYS A 228 -13.35 24.29 -16.00
C CYS A 228 -14.68 24.78 -16.61
N GLY A 229 -15.70 23.90 -16.71
CA GLY A 229 -17.04 24.25 -17.22
C GLY A 229 -17.08 24.60 -18.71
N GLY A 230 -16.01 24.31 -19.46
CA GLY A 230 -15.80 24.73 -20.84
C GLY A 230 -14.42 24.31 -21.34
N THR A 231 -13.74 25.19 -22.06
CA THR A 231 -12.39 25.02 -22.62
C THR A 231 -11.37 24.62 -21.54
N LEU A 232 -10.61 23.55 -21.77
CA LEU A 232 -9.58 23.07 -20.83
C LEU A 232 -8.26 23.83 -21.02
N ALA A 233 -8.07 24.88 -20.22
CA ALA A 233 -6.84 25.67 -20.15
C ALA A 233 -5.83 25.07 -19.14
N GLU A 234 -4.54 25.13 -19.46
CA GLU A 234 -3.46 24.54 -18.66
C GLU A 234 -3.47 24.96 -17.18
N PRO A 235 -3.50 26.26 -16.81
CA PRO A 235 -3.41 26.67 -15.41
C PRO A 235 -4.63 26.26 -14.57
N GLN A 236 -5.81 26.15 -15.18
CA GLN A 236 -7.02 25.68 -14.48
C GLN A 236 -6.94 24.19 -14.18
N VAL A 237 -6.42 23.40 -15.13
CA VAL A 237 -6.20 21.96 -14.97
C VAL A 237 -5.07 21.67 -13.99
N ALA A 238 -4.00 22.48 -14.00
CA ALA A 238 -2.94 22.46 -13.01
C ALA A 238 -3.48 22.71 -11.59
N GLN A 239 -4.24 23.79 -11.41
CA GLN A 239 -4.87 24.14 -10.15
C GLN A 239 -5.81 23.04 -9.62
N MET A 240 -6.63 22.44 -10.50
CA MET A 240 -7.51 21.33 -10.12
C MET A 240 -6.73 20.09 -9.63
N LEU A 241 -5.61 19.77 -10.29
CA LEU A 241 -4.81 18.58 -9.99
C LEU A 241 -3.91 18.73 -8.75
N GLY A 242 -3.90 19.90 -8.11
CA GLY A 242 -2.94 20.22 -7.06
C GLY A 242 -1.49 20.04 -7.54
N THR A 243 -1.21 20.34 -8.81
CA THR A 243 0.17 20.46 -9.28
C THR A 243 0.73 21.75 -8.73
N ILE A 244 1.67 21.63 -7.80
CA ILE A 244 2.54 22.74 -7.44
C ILE A 244 3.21 23.23 -8.72
N ASP A 245 3.17 24.55 -8.96
CA ASP A 245 3.75 25.16 -10.14
C ASP A 245 5.26 24.84 -10.25
N ARG A 246 5.76 24.65 -11.47
CA ARG A 246 7.20 24.38 -11.70
C ARG A 246 8.06 25.48 -11.10
N ASP A 247 7.60 26.72 -11.17
CA ASP A 247 8.28 27.90 -10.61
C ASP A 247 8.57 27.76 -9.11
N HIS A 248 7.68 27.11 -8.34
CA HIS A 248 7.92 26.85 -6.90
C HIS A 248 9.04 25.82 -6.68
N VAL A 249 9.12 24.77 -7.52
CA VAL A 249 10.18 23.76 -7.46
C VAL A 249 11.53 24.40 -7.81
N VAL A 250 11.59 25.16 -8.89
CA VAL A 250 12.82 25.87 -9.33
C VAL A 250 13.24 26.92 -8.30
N ARG A 251 12.27 27.67 -7.72
CA ARG A 251 12.53 28.61 -6.63
C ARG A 251 13.12 27.93 -5.40
N LEU A 252 12.58 26.78 -4.98
CA LEU A 252 13.14 26.01 -3.87
C LEU A 252 14.56 25.49 -4.18
N LEU A 253 14.85 25.06 -5.42
CA LEU A 253 16.21 24.68 -5.83
C LEU A 253 17.18 25.86 -5.78
N ARG A 254 16.77 27.05 -6.27
CA ARG A 254 17.56 28.29 -6.17
C ARG A 254 17.82 28.70 -4.71
N LEU A 255 16.81 28.57 -3.83
CA LEU A 255 16.94 28.89 -2.40
C LEU A 255 17.84 27.90 -1.65
N LEU A 256 17.75 26.60 -1.98
CA LEU A 256 18.66 25.57 -1.47
C LEU A 256 20.10 25.83 -1.94
N ALA A 257 20.30 26.19 -3.21
CA ALA A 257 21.62 26.57 -3.73
C ALA A 257 22.21 27.76 -2.94
N ALA A 258 21.40 28.81 -2.72
CA ALA A 258 21.78 30.02 -1.99
C ALA A 258 21.92 29.88 -0.45
N ASP A 259 21.64 28.69 0.11
CA ASP A 259 21.66 28.39 1.55
C ASP A 259 20.63 29.17 2.40
N ASP A 260 19.58 29.73 1.77
CA ASP A 260 18.60 30.57 2.47
C ASP A 260 17.52 29.74 3.20
N ALA A 261 17.86 29.32 4.41
CA ALA A 261 16.95 28.63 5.32
C ALA A 261 15.67 29.43 5.68
N ARG A 262 15.63 30.76 5.49
CA ARG A 262 14.41 31.56 5.72
C ARG A 262 13.52 31.52 4.48
N GLY A 263 14.07 31.86 3.32
CA GLY A 263 13.36 31.81 2.05
C GLY A 263 12.79 30.42 1.75
N VAL A 264 13.48 29.34 2.11
CA VAL A 264 12.93 27.96 2.03
C VAL A 264 11.67 27.80 2.90
N VAL A 265 11.69 28.25 4.16
CA VAL A 265 10.53 28.13 5.07
C VAL A 265 9.38 29.05 4.64
N ASP A 266 9.67 30.24 4.12
CA ASP A 266 8.65 31.16 3.61
C ASP A 266 8.03 30.65 2.29
N ALA A 267 8.82 30.09 1.37
CA ALA A 267 8.31 29.44 0.17
C ALA A 267 7.41 28.23 0.48
N ILE A 268 7.69 27.46 1.54
CA ILE A 268 6.81 26.38 2.01
C ILE A 268 5.45 26.92 2.47
N ARG A 269 5.40 28.10 3.11
CA ARG A 269 4.13 28.73 3.53
C ARG A 269 3.31 29.17 2.32
N GLU A 270 3.95 29.73 1.30
CA GLU A 270 3.27 30.11 0.05
C GLU A 270 2.70 28.90 -0.71
N ILE A 271 3.36 27.73 -0.63
CA ILE A 271 2.83 26.46 -1.15
C ILE A 271 1.66 25.93 -0.30
N ASP A 272 1.70 26.11 1.02
CA ASP A 272 0.61 25.74 1.95
C ASP A 272 -0.70 26.49 1.65
N GLU A 273 -0.60 27.74 1.18
CA GLU A 273 -1.74 28.55 0.72
C GLU A 273 -2.29 28.10 -0.65
N GLN A 274 -1.53 27.34 -1.44
CA GLN A 274 -1.83 27.01 -2.85
C GLN A 274 -2.11 25.51 -3.09
N PHE A 275 -2.65 24.83 -2.07
CA PHE A 275 -3.01 23.39 -2.05
C PHE A 275 -1.80 22.44 -1.91
N PRO A 276 -1.38 22.11 -0.67
CA PRO A 276 -0.10 21.47 -0.40
C PRO A 276 -0.06 19.97 -0.74
N ASN A 277 0.62 19.61 -1.84
CA ASN A 277 1.01 18.22 -2.13
C ASN A 277 2.52 17.99 -1.89
N TYR A 278 2.91 17.93 -0.62
CA TYR A 278 4.30 17.75 -0.20
C TYR A 278 4.97 16.45 -0.70
N GLY A 279 4.19 15.38 -0.94
CA GLY A 279 4.71 14.14 -1.54
C GLY A 279 5.20 14.40 -2.97
N ARG A 280 4.34 15.05 -3.77
CA ARG A 280 4.65 15.46 -5.14
C ARG A 280 5.79 16.47 -5.21
N LEU A 281 5.84 17.42 -4.27
CA LEU A 281 6.95 18.38 -4.17
C LEU A 281 8.32 17.67 -4.05
N LEU A 282 8.40 16.66 -3.19
CA LEU A 282 9.63 15.89 -3.00
C LEU A 282 9.94 14.94 -4.18
N ASP A 283 8.92 14.45 -4.89
CA ASP A 283 9.08 13.72 -6.15
C ASP A 283 9.65 14.60 -7.27
N ASP A 284 9.10 15.81 -7.45
CA ASP A 284 9.50 16.73 -8.50
C ASP A 284 10.91 17.32 -8.21
N LEU A 285 11.19 17.70 -6.95
CA LEU A 285 12.55 18.06 -6.50
C LEU A 285 13.56 16.92 -6.72
N ALA A 286 13.24 15.68 -6.36
CA ALA A 286 14.14 14.54 -6.58
C ALA A 286 14.40 14.28 -8.07
N ARG A 287 13.40 14.51 -8.93
CA ARG A 287 13.54 14.35 -10.39
C ARG A 287 14.49 15.40 -10.98
N ASP A 288 14.33 16.67 -10.60
CA ASP A 288 15.19 17.72 -11.15
C ASP A 288 16.61 17.71 -10.57
N LEU A 289 16.80 17.33 -9.29
CA LEU A 289 18.13 17.04 -8.74
C LEU A 289 18.83 15.88 -9.48
N GLN A 290 18.10 14.83 -9.84
CA GLN A 290 18.64 13.73 -10.65
C GLN A 290 19.07 14.20 -12.05
N ARG A 291 18.34 15.14 -12.66
CA ARG A 291 18.65 15.71 -13.98
C ARG A 291 19.84 16.66 -13.94
N ILE A 292 19.92 17.54 -12.93
CA ILE A 292 21.09 18.39 -12.68
C ILE A 292 22.35 17.51 -12.53
N ALA A 293 22.27 16.42 -11.77
CA ALA A 293 23.38 15.47 -11.63
C ALA A 293 23.79 14.78 -12.95
N VAL A 294 22.85 14.54 -13.87
CA VAL A 294 23.17 14.01 -15.22
C VAL A 294 23.80 15.10 -16.08
N TYR A 295 23.24 16.31 -16.09
CA TYR A 295 23.75 17.45 -16.85
C TYR A 295 25.20 17.79 -16.45
N GLN A 296 25.50 17.79 -15.14
CA GLN A 296 26.87 17.97 -14.59
C GLN A 296 27.90 16.92 -15.03
N VAL A 297 27.46 15.75 -15.50
CA VAL A 297 28.35 14.62 -15.87
C VAL A 297 28.38 14.38 -17.38
N VAL A 298 27.28 14.64 -18.08
CA VAL A 298 27.09 14.33 -19.52
C VAL A 298 27.12 15.58 -20.39
N GLY A 299 26.79 16.76 -19.85
CA GLY A 299 26.71 18.03 -20.57
C GLY A 299 25.42 18.24 -21.37
N THR A 300 24.52 17.25 -21.41
CA THR A 300 23.17 17.34 -21.99
C THR A 300 22.18 16.54 -21.15
N CYS A 301 20.88 16.79 -21.32
CA CYS A 301 19.82 15.87 -20.90
C CYS A 301 18.78 15.70 -22.02
N ASP A 302 18.70 14.50 -22.60
CA ASP A 302 17.76 14.15 -23.67
C ASP A 302 16.35 13.91 -23.11
N ALA A 303 15.72 14.96 -22.57
CA ALA A 303 14.42 14.89 -21.91
C ALA A 303 13.49 16.01 -22.42
N GLU A 304 12.43 15.61 -23.11
CA GLU A 304 11.75 16.44 -24.12
C GLU A 304 10.67 17.40 -23.57
N ASP A 305 10.50 17.50 -22.25
CA ASP A 305 9.36 18.17 -21.61
C ASP A 305 9.74 18.95 -20.31
N ASP A 306 11.02 19.29 -20.10
CA ASP A 306 11.59 19.69 -18.80
C ASP A 306 11.99 21.17 -18.67
N LEU A 307 12.87 21.54 -17.72
CA LEU A 307 13.38 22.93 -17.59
C LEU A 307 14.18 23.31 -18.83
N LYS A 308 14.35 24.62 -19.07
CA LYS A 308 15.22 25.09 -20.16
C LYS A 308 16.66 24.68 -19.88
N GLU A 309 17.42 24.47 -20.94
CA GLU A 309 18.87 24.20 -20.85
C GLU A 309 19.61 25.34 -20.11
N GLU A 310 19.13 26.59 -20.25
CA GLU A 310 19.57 27.77 -19.49
C GLU A 310 19.40 27.59 -17.96
N GLU A 311 18.30 27.00 -17.51
CA GLU A 311 17.96 26.81 -16.10
C GLU A 311 18.66 25.58 -15.49
N TYR A 312 18.84 24.52 -16.28
CA TYR A 312 19.70 23.40 -15.88
C TYR A 312 21.17 23.82 -15.78
N ALA A 313 21.66 24.70 -16.67
CA ALA A 313 22.99 25.28 -16.56
C ALA A 313 23.15 26.15 -15.30
N GLU A 314 22.21 27.08 -15.05
CA GLU A 314 22.22 27.92 -13.84
C GLU A 314 22.30 27.08 -12.55
N LEU A 315 21.45 26.05 -12.43
CA LEU A 315 21.42 25.19 -11.25
C LEU A 315 22.61 24.22 -11.17
N ALA A 316 23.16 23.79 -12.31
CA ALA A 316 24.36 22.95 -12.35
C ALA A 316 25.65 23.70 -11.96
N ASP A 317 25.76 24.99 -12.27
CA ASP A 317 26.86 25.83 -11.81
C ASP A 317 26.69 26.25 -10.33
N ALA A 318 25.45 26.45 -9.87
CA ALA A 318 25.16 26.91 -8.50
C ALA A 318 25.22 25.81 -7.42
N LEU A 319 25.03 24.52 -7.78
CA LEU A 319 25.00 23.40 -6.83
C LEU A 319 26.22 22.48 -6.99
N PRO A 320 27.12 22.36 -5.99
CA PRO A 320 28.19 21.37 -6.03
C PRO A 320 27.66 19.94 -6.24
N ILE A 321 28.36 19.12 -7.05
CA ILE A 321 27.95 17.73 -7.35
C ILE A 321 27.65 16.91 -6.08
N ALA A 322 28.42 17.13 -5.00
CA ALA A 322 28.22 16.47 -3.71
C ALA A 322 26.93 16.91 -2.99
N ASP A 323 26.54 18.19 -3.13
CA ASP A 323 25.28 18.72 -2.61
C ASP A 323 24.09 18.15 -3.39
N VAL A 324 24.17 18.10 -4.73
CA VAL A 324 23.11 17.52 -5.58
C VAL A 324 22.83 16.06 -5.20
N GLN A 325 23.88 15.25 -5.01
CA GLN A 325 23.74 13.86 -4.57
C GLN A 325 23.15 13.74 -3.15
N LEU A 326 23.58 14.58 -2.21
CA LEU A 326 23.00 14.63 -0.86
C LEU A 326 21.52 15.00 -0.91
N PHE A 327 21.16 16.08 -1.62
CA PHE A 327 19.81 16.60 -1.68
C PHE A 327 18.87 15.59 -2.33
N TYR A 328 19.32 14.91 -3.39
CA TYR A 328 18.59 13.80 -4.02
C TYR A 328 18.31 12.65 -3.04
N GLN A 329 19.33 12.24 -2.26
CA GLN A 329 19.17 11.20 -1.24
C GLN A 329 18.21 11.63 -0.12
N VAL A 330 18.33 12.87 0.36
CA VAL A 330 17.47 13.44 1.41
C VAL A 330 16.02 13.59 0.92
N ALA A 331 15.79 13.98 -0.33
CA ALA A 331 14.45 14.07 -0.93
C ALA A 331 13.77 12.69 -0.98
N ILE A 332 14.48 11.65 -1.43
CA ILE A 332 13.94 10.27 -1.48
C ILE A 332 13.61 9.73 -0.09
N LEU A 333 14.50 9.95 0.88
CA LEU A 333 14.29 9.53 2.28
C LEU A 333 13.12 10.31 2.92
N GLY A 334 13.07 11.62 2.71
CA GLY A 334 11.98 12.48 3.18
C GLY A 334 10.64 12.06 2.60
N ARG A 335 10.56 11.80 1.29
CA ARG A 335 9.34 11.29 0.62
C ARG A 335 8.89 9.93 1.18
N ARG A 336 9.83 9.01 1.42
CA ARG A 336 9.54 7.69 2.02
C ARG A 336 8.98 7.85 3.43
N ASP A 337 9.58 8.71 4.24
CA ASP A 337 9.27 8.88 5.66
C ASP A 337 8.19 9.94 5.93
N LEU A 338 7.68 10.61 4.88
CA LEU A 338 6.70 11.71 4.97
C LEU A 338 5.42 11.31 5.72
N HIS A 339 4.97 10.07 5.53
CA HIS A 339 3.79 9.49 6.18
C HIS A 339 4.00 9.13 7.67
N LEU A 340 5.24 9.25 8.17
CA LEU A 340 5.62 9.04 9.58
C LEU A 340 5.80 10.38 10.33
N ALA A 341 5.70 11.51 9.63
CA ALA A 341 5.74 12.83 10.25
C ALA A 341 4.42 13.13 11.01
N PRO A 342 4.43 13.95 12.07
CA PRO A 342 3.21 14.35 12.79
C PRO A 342 2.16 15.01 11.87
N ASP A 343 2.65 15.74 10.88
CA ASP A 343 1.90 16.29 9.76
C ASP A 343 2.82 16.35 8.51
N PRO A 344 2.26 16.30 7.28
CA PRO A 344 3.08 16.29 6.06
C PRO A 344 3.91 17.55 5.83
N ARG A 345 3.47 18.71 6.34
CA ARG A 345 4.19 19.98 6.18
C ARG A 345 5.46 19.99 7.02
N SER A 346 5.37 19.66 8.31
CA SER A 346 6.53 19.47 9.19
C SER A 346 7.50 18.42 8.63
N GLY A 347 6.98 17.38 7.96
CA GLY A 347 7.79 16.40 7.24
C GLY A 347 8.59 17.02 6.08
N ALA A 348 7.98 17.90 5.29
CA ALA A 348 8.66 18.63 4.21
C ALA A 348 9.64 19.69 4.74
N GLU A 349 9.22 20.53 5.70
CA GLU A 349 10.08 21.51 6.38
C GLU A 349 11.33 20.84 6.95
N MET A 350 11.19 19.75 7.71
CA MET A 350 12.31 18.98 8.26
C MET A 350 13.17 18.30 7.17
N THR A 351 12.60 17.94 6.03
CA THR A 351 13.36 17.35 4.91
C THR A 351 14.24 18.41 4.23
N LEU A 352 13.70 19.60 3.96
CA LEU A 352 14.42 20.69 3.31
C LEU A 352 15.46 21.33 4.26
N LEU A 353 15.13 21.48 5.55
CA LEU A 353 16.10 21.90 6.56
C LEU A 353 17.24 20.89 6.75
N ARG A 354 17.00 19.59 6.55
CA ARG A 354 18.08 18.57 6.53
C ARG A 354 19.01 18.71 5.32
N MET A 355 18.51 19.12 4.15
CA MET A 355 19.38 19.38 2.99
C MET A 355 20.43 20.45 3.34
N LEU A 356 19.97 21.59 3.86
CA LEU A 356 20.84 22.69 4.30
C LEU A 356 21.77 22.28 5.46
N ALA A 357 21.26 21.59 6.48
CA ALA A 357 22.02 21.26 7.68
C ALA A 357 23.12 20.20 7.49
N PHE A 358 23.05 19.37 6.44
CA PHE A 358 23.98 18.26 6.22
C PHE A 358 24.93 18.43 5.02
N ARG A 359 24.98 19.63 4.41
CA ARG A 359 25.88 19.92 3.27
C ARG A 359 27.32 19.50 3.58
N PRO A 360 27.98 18.70 2.71
CA PRO A 360 29.37 18.33 2.92
C PRO A 360 30.25 19.58 2.92
N ALA A 361 31.02 19.78 3.99
CA ALA A 361 31.88 20.94 4.12
C ALA A 361 32.98 20.94 3.05
N VAL A 362 32.75 21.70 1.96
CA VAL A 362 33.78 22.02 0.96
C VAL A 362 34.96 22.65 1.70
N GLY A 363 36.13 22.02 1.56
CA GLY A 363 37.13 22.05 2.62
C GLY A 363 37.97 23.32 2.69
N GLU A 364 37.47 24.38 3.37
CA GLU A 364 38.37 25.34 4.03
C GLU A 364 37.73 26.15 5.19
N ARG A 365 38.15 25.84 6.43
CA ARG A 365 38.22 26.80 7.55
C ARG A 365 39.52 26.59 8.33
N ALA A 366 40.64 26.80 7.62
CA ALA A 366 41.99 26.55 8.11
C ALA A 366 42.88 27.82 8.12
N ALA A 367 42.34 29.01 8.45
CA ALA A 367 43.15 30.20 8.66
C ALA A 367 42.54 31.25 9.62
N GLY A 368 43.37 31.77 10.53
CA GLY A 368 43.39 33.18 10.96
C GLY A 368 42.16 33.80 11.65
N GLY A 369 42.06 33.68 12.97
CA GLY A 369 41.04 34.39 13.77
C GLY A 369 41.23 34.30 15.29
N GLY A 370 42.48 34.36 15.78
CA GLY A 370 42.80 34.07 17.17
C GLY A 370 42.50 35.21 18.16
N THR A 371 42.06 34.86 19.37
CA THR A 371 42.19 35.69 20.57
C THR A 371 42.57 34.78 21.72
N GLU A 372 43.79 34.96 22.26
CA GLU A 372 44.33 34.13 23.33
C GLU A 372 43.89 34.61 24.72
N VAL A 373 43.23 33.73 25.48
CA VAL A 373 43.36 33.60 26.93
C VAL A 373 43.20 32.12 27.23
N GLY A 374 44.03 31.42 27.99
CA GLY A 374 45.23 31.78 28.75
C GLY A 374 45.54 30.57 29.61
N GLY A 375 46.41 29.67 29.13
CA GLY A 375 46.34 28.26 29.51
C GLY A 375 47.05 27.87 30.81
N THR A 376 46.72 26.69 31.33
CA THR A 376 47.64 25.87 32.14
C THR A 376 47.25 24.39 32.02
N ARG A 377 48.25 23.53 31.74
CA ARG A 377 48.10 22.07 31.84
C ARG A 377 48.23 21.67 33.31
N PRO A 378 47.55 20.60 33.73
CA PRO A 378 48.24 19.60 34.54
C PRO A 378 48.18 18.21 33.91
N ALA A 379 49.16 17.37 34.24
CA ALA A 379 49.18 15.96 33.86
C ALA A 379 48.68 15.08 35.01
N SER A 380 48.05 13.96 34.63
CA SER A 380 47.98 12.69 35.36
C SER A 380 48.35 12.67 36.86
N ARG A 381 47.35 12.40 37.73
CA ARG A 381 47.31 11.12 38.46
C ARG A 381 45.98 10.82 39.14
N ARG A 382 45.82 9.52 39.45
CA ARG A 382 44.70 8.82 40.10
C ARG A 382 44.08 9.56 41.31
N GLY A 383 42.76 9.44 41.46
CA GLY A 383 42.04 9.66 42.71
C GLY A 383 40.60 9.11 42.64
N THR A 384 40.25 8.17 43.52
CA THR A 384 38.88 7.62 43.64
C THR A 384 37.99 8.59 44.42
N GLY A 385 36.88 9.06 43.84
CA GLY A 385 35.90 9.91 44.51
C GLY A 385 34.80 9.12 45.21
N GLN A 386 34.50 9.46 46.47
CA GLN A 386 33.46 8.79 47.28
C GLN A 386 32.58 9.84 48.00
N ALA A 387 31.26 9.64 47.89
CA ALA A 387 30.16 10.16 48.74
C ALA A 387 29.83 11.68 48.81
N ALA A 388 28.49 11.93 48.90
CA ALA A 388 27.81 13.08 49.53
C ALA A 388 27.92 14.48 48.86
N LYS A 389 26.95 15.41 48.92
CA LYS A 389 25.54 15.53 49.43
C LYS A 389 24.99 16.87 48.87
N ALA A 390 23.72 17.28 48.80
CA ALA A 390 22.34 16.79 49.02
C ALA A 390 21.38 17.80 48.28
N PRO A 391 20.04 17.93 48.48
CA PRO A 391 19.05 17.15 49.24
C PRO A 391 17.81 16.71 48.40
N THR A 392 16.72 16.31 49.06
CA THR A 392 15.49 15.73 48.47
C THR A 392 14.36 16.76 48.25
N PRO A 393 13.25 16.34 47.60
CA PRO A 393 12.02 16.27 48.41
C PRO A 393 11.29 14.91 48.39
N ARG A 394 10.97 14.45 49.61
CA ARG A 394 9.70 13.79 50.03
C ARG A 394 9.07 12.70 49.15
N ALA A 395 9.15 11.46 49.61
CA ALA A 395 8.39 10.32 49.05
C ALA A 395 6.90 10.34 49.41
N ALA A 396 6.08 9.74 48.53
CA ALA A 396 4.78 9.15 48.86
C ALA A 396 4.94 7.62 48.87
N ALA A 397 4.28 6.91 49.78
CA ALA A 397 4.53 5.49 50.01
C ALA A 397 3.57 4.57 49.23
N ALA A 398 4.13 3.67 48.42
CA ALA A 398 3.43 2.49 47.94
C ALA A 398 3.74 1.29 48.86
N ARG A 399 2.70 0.53 49.26
CA ARG A 399 2.87 -0.68 50.08
C ARG A 399 3.50 -1.80 49.25
N LYS A 400 4.43 -2.55 49.83
CA LYS A 400 4.80 -3.87 49.30
C LYS A 400 3.63 -4.85 49.51
N PRO A 401 3.21 -5.63 48.50
CA PRO A 401 2.36 -6.81 48.71
C PRO A 401 3.06 -7.86 49.57
N PRO A 402 2.32 -8.82 50.16
CA PRO A 402 2.93 -10.03 50.73
C PRO A 402 3.63 -10.85 49.64
N LYS A 403 4.67 -11.60 50.00
CA LYS A 403 5.29 -12.55 49.08
C LYS A 403 4.33 -13.70 48.81
N ALA A 404 3.92 -13.88 47.56
CA ALA A 404 3.28 -15.12 47.12
C ALA A 404 4.32 -16.25 47.15
N LYS A 405 3.92 -17.44 47.57
CA LYS A 405 4.63 -18.68 47.23
C LYS A 405 4.17 -19.16 45.87
N TRP A 406 4.98 -19.97 45.21
CA TRP A 406 4.56 -20.70 44.02
C TRP A 406 3.71 -21.91 44.46
N GLU A 407 2.40 -21.70 44.57
CA GLU A 407 1.37 -22.73 44.79
C GLU A 407 0.52 -22.74 43.51
N ASP A 408 0.62 -23.81 42.71
CA ASP A 408 0.31 -23.89 41.26
C ASP A 408 -0.58 -22.75 40.71
N PRO A 409 0.03 -21.62 40.27
CA PRO A 409 -0.71 -20.46 39.82
C PRO A 409 -1.24 -20.67 38.41
N ASP A 410 -2.47 -20.23 38.18
CA ASP A 410 -3.00 -20.04 36.83
C ASP A 410 -2.07 -19.12 36.03
N TRP A 411 -1.57 -19.64 34.90
CA TRP A 411 -0.55 -18.97 34.09
C TRP A 411 -1.10 -17.75 33.36
N SER A 412 -2.38 -17.74 32.95
CA SER A 412 -2.96 -16.57 32.28
C SER A 412 -3.14 -15.40 33.26
N ALA A 413 -3.70 -15.68 34.44
CA ALA A 413 -3.77 -14.72 35.55
C ALA A 413 -2.39 -14.24 36.05
N LEU A 414 -1.38 -15.12 36.07
CA LEU A 414 -0.01 -14.74 36.43
C LEU A 414 0.61 -13.80 35.39
N VAL A 415 0.48 -14.09 34.09
CA VAL A 415 0.98 -13.23 33.01
C VAL A 415 0.29 -11.86 33.00
N ALA A 416 -1.00 -11.79 33.31
CA ALA A 416 -1.73 -10.53 33.49
C ALA A 416 -1.21 -9.70 34.69
N SER A 417 -0.93 -10.34 35.83
CA SER A 417 -0.51 -9.66 37.06
C SER A 417 0.99 -9.31 37.12
N LEU A 418 1.84 -9.92 36.29
CA LEU A 418 3.29 -9.65 36.23
C LEU A 418 3.68 -8.27 35.65
N GLY A 419 2.74 -7.52 35.05
CA GLY A 419 3.01 -6.16 34.54
C GLY A 419 4.08 -6.11 33.42
N LEU A 420 4.14 -7.14 32.59
CA LEU A 420 5.21 -7.34 31.60
C LEU A 420 5.15 -6.30 30.46
N GLY A 421 6.31 -5.78 30.07
CA GLY A 421 6.45 -4.91 28.91
C GLY A 421 6.26 -5.66 27.59
N GLY A 422 5.71 -4.99 26.56
CA GLY A 422 5.09 -5.59 25.38
C GLY A 422 5.79 -6.82 24.76
N ALA A 423 7.09 -6.74 24.44
CA ALA A 423 7.81 -7.86 23.83
C ALA A 423 8.06 -9.06 24.76
N VAL A 424 8.03 -8.85 26.08
CA VAL A 424 8.14 -9.92 27.10
C VAL A 424 6.75 -10.46 27.45
N ARG A 425 5.71 -9.59 27.51
CA ARG A 425 4.31 -10.02 27.64
C ARG A 425 3.92 -10.93 26.48
N LEU A 426 4.22 -10.52 25.24
CA LEU A 426 3.87 -11.30 24.04
C LEU A 426 4.49 -12.69 24.06
N LEU A 427 5.74 -12.84 24.51
CA LEU A 427 6.37 -14.14 24.71
C LEU A 427 5.63 -14.97 25.78
N ALA A 428 5.40 -14.39 26.97
CA ALA A 428 4.78 -15.10 28.09
C ALA A 428 3.32 -15.52 27.80
N SER A 429 2.53 -14.66 27.12
CA SER A 429 1.16 -14.95 26.72
C SER A 429 1.06 -15.99 25.59
N ASN A 430 2.14 -16.25 24.85
CA ASN A 430 2.23 -17.34 23.85
C ASN A 430 2.87 -18.61 24.43
N CYS A 431 3.30 -18.60 25.70
CA CYS A 431 3.81 -19.78 26.39
C CYS A 431 2.69 -20.52 27.15
N VAL A 432 2.82 -21.84 27.24
CA VAL A 432 2.03 -22.72 28.13
C VAL A 432 2.91 -23.14 29.30
N PHE A 433 2.42 -23.07 30.54
CA PHE A 433 3.14 -23.60 31.70
C PHE A 433 3.12 -25.14 31.70
N ARG A 434 4.31 -25.78 31.78
CA ARG A 434 4.47 -27.24 31.83
C ARG A 434 4.80 -27.78 33.23
N GLY A 435 5.41 -26.96 34.09
CA GLY A 435 5.77 -27.34 35.46
C GLY A 435 6.94 -26.53 36.03
N ARG A 436 7.32 -26.81 37.28
CA ARG A 436 8.47 -26.20 37.96
C ARG A 436 9.42 -27.28 38.51
N GLU A 437 10.63 -27.35 37.97
CA GLU A 437 11.71 -28.22 38.45
C GLU A 437 12.67 -27.43 39.36
N GLY A 438 12.41 -27.46 40.68
CA GLY A 438 13.23 -26.78 41.67
C GLY A 438 13.20 -25.26 41.51
N ASP A 439 14.27 -24.68 40.97
CA ASP A 439 14.38 -23.24 40.66
C ASP A 439 14.13 -22.93 39.16
N THR A 440 13.75 -23.92 38.34
CA THR A 440 13.47 -23.74 36.90
C THR A 440 11.99 -23.85 36.61
N ILE A 441 11.42 -22.89 35.88
CA ILE A 441 10.07 -22.90 35.33
C ILE A 441 10.13 -23.39 33.89
N CYS A 442 9.43 -24.47 33.58
CA CYS A 442 9.39 -25.08 32.25
C CYS A 442 8.16 -24.58 31.49
N LEU A 443 8.37 -23.94 30.33
CA LEU A 443 7.33 -23.43 29.45
C LEU A 443 7.37 -24.14 28.09
N GLY A 444 6.22 -24.47 27.52
CA GLY A 444 6.08 -24.86 26.11
C GLY A 444 5.81 -23.65 25.22
N LEU A 445 6.34 -23.65 24.01
CA LEU A 445 6.08 -22.65 22.97
C LEU A 445 5.80 -23.34 21.62
N ASP A 446 4.73 -22.92 20.93
CA ASP A 446 4.45 -23.36 19.56
C ASP A 446 5.60 -22.95 18.63
N GLN A 447 6.04 -23.88 17.78
CA GLN A 447 7.03 -23.66 16.72
C GLN A 447 6.66 -22.48 15.80
N ARG A 448 5.37 -22.17 15.63
CA ARG A 448 4.91 -20.96 14.91
C ARG A 448 5.41 -19.65 15.53
N SER A 449 5.63 -19.64 16.84
CA SER A 449 6.10 -18.50 17.63
C SER A 449 7.59 -18.56 17.97
N GLU A 450 8.35 -19.50 17.37
CA GLU A 450 9.81 -19.66 17.56
C GLU A 450 10.58 -18.34 17.31
N SER A 451 10.16 -17.54 16.32
CA SER A 451 10.75 -16.22 16.04
C SER A 451 10.63 -15.20 17.19
N MET A 452 9.78 -15.45 18.18
CA MET A 452 9.66 -14.62 19.39
C MET A 452 10.67 -15.02 20.47
N LEU A 453 11.17 -16.27 20.44
CA LEU A 453 12.11 -16.82 21.41
C LEU A 453 13.50 -16.23 21.19
N THR A 454 13.88 -15.30 22.04
CA THR A 454 15.21 -14.70 22.05
C THR A 454 15.77 -14.71 23.47
N ARG A 455 17.08 -14.95 23.59
CA ARG A 455 17.78 -15.07 24.87
C ARG A 455 17.46 -13.91 25.82
N GLN A 456 17.51 -12.68 25.31
CA GLN A 456 17.20 -11.46 26.05
C GLN A 456 15.77 -11.42 26.63
N ARG A 457 14.78 -11.97 25.92
CA ARG A 457 13.39 -12.04 26.41
C ARG A 457 13.18 -13.17 27.42
N LYS A 458 13.88 -14.30 27.24
CA LYS A 458 13.91 -15.43 28.18
C LYS A 458 14.54 -15.00 29.53
N GLU A 459 15.67 -14.30 29.46
CA GLU A 459 16.34 -13.70 30.64
C GLU A 459 15.44 -12.63 31.29
N ALA A 460 14.85 -11.70 30.54
CA ALA A 460 13.96 -10.67 31.10
C ALA A 460 12.65 -11.22 31.71
N LEU A 461 12.13 -12.35 31.22
CA LEU A 461 10.99 -13.05 31.82
C LEU A 461 11.38 -13.72 33.14
N ALA A 462 12.55 -14.37 33.18
CA ALA A 462 13.12 -14.98 34.39
C ALA A 462 13.41 -13.94 35.48
N ASP A 463 13.96 -12.77 35.12
CA ASP A 463 14.14 -11.63 36.03
C ASP A 463 12.81 -11.15 36.63
N LYS A 464 11.76 -11.03 35.82
CA LYS A 464 10.44 -10.57 36.27
C LYS A 464 9.72 -11.56 37.17
N LEU A 465 9.82 -12.86 36.87
CA LEU A 465 9.32 -13.93 37.75
C LEU A 465 10.11 -13.93 39.08
N SER A 466 11.44 -13.79 39.02
CA SER A 466 12.30 -13.69 40.21
C SER A 466 11.96 -12.48 41.08
N GLU A 467 11.66 -11.32 40.47
CA GLU A 467 11.22 -10.11 41.19
C GLU A 467 9.85 -10.31 41.87
N HIS A 468 8.90 -10.99 41.22
CA HIS A 468 7.55 -11.20 41.71
C HIS A 468 7.48 -12.17 42.90
N PHE A 469 8.12 -13.35 42.78
CA PHE A 469 8.14 -14.36 43.85
C PHE A 469 9.24 -14.13 44.89
N GLY A 470 10.29 -13.37 44.56
CA GLY A 470 11.40 -13.08 45.46
C GLY A 470 12.35 -14.26 45.69
N GLU A 471 12.36 -15.20 44.73
CA GLU A 471 13.26 -16.36 44.59
C GLU A 471 14.13 -16.14 43.34
N ARG A 472 15.19 -16.94 43.12
CA ARG A 472 15.95 -16.91 41.86
C ARG A 472 15.39 -17.97 40.92
N LEU A 473 14.54 -17.56 39.99
CA LEU A 473 13.86 -18.44 39.06
C LEU A 473 14.53 -18.38 37.69
N ALA A 474 14.99 -19.53 37.20
CA ALA A 474 15.30 -19.72 35.80
C ALA A 474 14.01 -20.02 35.02
N VAL A 475 13.98 -19.68 33.74
CA VAL A 475 12.93 -20.09 32.81
C VAL A 475 13.59 -20.93 31.72
N ASP A 476 13.07 -22.13 31.48
CA ASP A 476 13.34 -22.87 30.25
C ASP A 476 12.12 -22.85 29.32
N ILE A 477 12.36 -22.90 28.01
CA ILE A 477 11.33 -22.80 26.98
C ILE A 477 11.60 -23.86 25.93
N GLU A 478 10.73 -24.87 25.88
CA GLU A 478 10.77 -25.97 24.93
C GLU A 478 9.94 -25.65 23.69
N LEU A 479 10.51 -25.88 22.51
CA LEU A 479 9.79 -25.79 21.24
C LEU A 479 9.12 -27.13 20.94
N GLY A 480 7.79 -27.18 20.98
CA GLY A 480 7.05 -28.43 20.73
C GLY A 480 5.55 -28.23 20.79
N ALA A 481 4.84 -28.75 19.78
CA ALA A 481 3.40 -28.62 19.66
C ALA A 481 2.68 -29.68 20.51
N ASP A 482 2.35 -29.34 21.77
CA ASP A 482 1.54 -30.21 22.64
C ASP A 482 0.58 -29.46 23.57
N ALA A 483 -0.71 -29.72 23.36
CA ALA A 483 -1.74 -30.00 24.39
C ALA A 483 -2.03 -29.01 25.53
N GLY A 484 -1.77 -27.71 25.37
CA GLY A 484 -2.27 -26.67 26.30
C GLY A 484 -2.83 -25.44 25.58
N GLU A 485 -3.85 -24.83 26.16
CA GLU A 485 -4.36 -23.53 25.71
C GLU A 485 -3.42 -22.42 26.19
N THR A 486 -3.02 -21.51 25.29
CA THR A 486 -2.21 -20.35 25.65
C THR A 486 -3.09 -19.23 26.22
N PRO A 487 -2.54 -18.35 27.09
CA PRO A 487 -3.28 -17.18 27.59
C PRO A 487 -3.95 -16.32 26.51
N VAL A 488 -3.37 -16.21 25.30
CA VAL A 488 -4.00 -15.49 24.17
C VAL A 488 -5.25 -16.23 23.64
N GLN A 489 -5.24 -17.57 23.62
CA GLN A 489 -6.37 -18.37 23.17
C GLN A 489 -7.51 -18.35 24.20
N GLU A 490 -7.17 -18.39 25.50
CA GLU A 490 -8.13 -18.24 26.58
C GLU A 490 -8.76 -16.83 26.63
N GLU A 491 -7.94 -15.76 26.51
CA GLU A 491 -8.44 -14.38 26.36
C GLU A 491 -9.38 -14.26 25.14
N SER A 492 -9.07 -14.92 24.00
CA SER A 492 -9.94 -14.94 22.82
C SER A 492 -11.27 -15.64 23.08
N ARG A 493 -11.26 -16.87 23.60
CA ARG A 493 -12.51 -17.62 23.86
C ARG A 493 -13.43 -16.85 24.81
N LEU A 494 -12.88 -16.28 25.88
CA LEU A 494 -13.65 -15.50 26.86
C LEU A 494 -14.18 -14.18 26.26
N ALA A 495 -13.55 -13.62 25.23
CA ALA A 495 -14.09 -12.50 24.47
C ALA A 495 -15.22 -12.95 23.53
N ASP A 496 -15.01 -14.04 22.77
CA ASP A 496 -15.99 -14.61 21.84
C ASP A 496 -17.29 -15.04 22.57
N GLU A 497 -17.15 -15.71 23.73
CA GLU A 497 -18.27 -16.07 24.61
C GLU A 497 -19.03 -14.84 25.15
N ARG A 498 -18.33 -13.74 25.46
CA ARG A 498 -18.96 -12.48 25.90
C ARG A 498 -19.67 -11.76 24.76
N ILE A 499 -19.16 -11.81 23.53
CA ILE A 499 -19.82 -11.25 22.33
C ILE A 499 -21.11 -12.02 22.03
N GLU A 500 -21.05 -13.36 22.03
CA GLU A 500 -22.23 -14.19 21.73
C GLU A 500 -23.30 -14.10 22.83
N ALA A 501 -22.91 -14.02 24.12
CA ALA A 501 -23.86 -13.73 25.20
C ALA A 501 -24.50 -12.33 25.07
N ALA A 502 -23.74 -11.31 24.67
CA ALA A 502 -24.27 -9.96 24.41
C ALA A 502 -25.24 -9.96 23.22
N ARG A 503 -24.93 -10.71 22.16
CA ARG A 503 -25.82 -10.92 21.01
C ARG A 503 -27.13 -11.58 21.41
N GLN A 504 -27.09 -12.68 22.15
CA GLN A 504 -28.30 -13.38 22.60
C GLN A 504 -29.16 -12.49 23.50
N SER A 505 -28.54 -11.66 24.35
CA SER A 505 -29.25 -10.64 25.14
C SER A 505 -29.94 -9.59 24.25
N LEU A 506 -29.27 -9.09 23.20
CA LEU A 506 -29.84 -8.12 22.25
C LEU A 506 -30.94 -8.72 21.36
N GLU A 507 -30.84 -9.99 20.97
CA GLU A 507 -31.91 -10.66 20.21
C GLU A 507 -33.13 -10.99 21.08
N ALA A 508 -32.95 -11.09 22.41
CA ALA A 508 -34.01 -11.27 23.40
C ALA A 508 -34.60 -9.97 23.97
N ASP A 509 -34.01 -8.79 23.69
CA ASP A 509 -34.48 -7.52 24.22
C ASP A 509 -35.87 -7.12 23.66
N PRO A 510 -36.88 -6.84 24.52
CA PRO A 510 -38.23 -6.51 24.06
C PRO A 510 -38.32 -5.26 23.16
N ASN A 511 -37.43 -4.29 23.33
CA ASN A 511 -37.38 -3.09 22.49
C ASN A 511 -36.79 -3.42 21.11
N VAL A 512 -35.76 -4.28 21.06
CA VAL A 512 -35.20 -4.74 19.78
C VAL A 512 -36.24 -5.57 19.02
N GLN A 513 -36.98 -6.46 19.70
CA GLN A 513 -38.07 -7.21 19.08
C GLN A 513 -39.20 -6.28 18.59
N ALA A 514 -39.63 -5.30 19.40
CA ALA A 514 -40.59 -4.29 18.96
C ALA A 514 -40.11 -3.47 17.74
N LEU A 515 -38.82 -3.16 17.64
CA LEU A 515 -38.25 -2.48 16.47
C LEU A 515 -38.20 -3.38 15.22
N LYS A 516 -37.90 -4.68 15.38
CA LYS A 516 -38.00 -5.68 14.30
C LYS A 516 -39.45 -5.75 13.78
N ASP A 517 -40.43 -5.91 14.68
CA ASP A 517 -41.84 -6.07 14.34
C ASP A 517 -42.49 -4.81 13.76
N MET A 518 -42.19 -3.62 14.31
CA MET A 518 -42.81 -2.36 13.87
C MET A 518 -42.23 -1.79 12.57
N PHE A 519 -40.94 -2.02 12.29
CA PHE A 519 -40.22 -1.36 11.20
C PHE A 519 -39.55 -2.31 10.20
N GLY A 520 -39.64 -3.64 10.41
CA GLY A 520 -38.91 -4.62 9.59
C GLY A 520 -37.39 -4.51 9.78
N ALA A 521 -36.93 -4.03 10.94
CA ALA A 521 -35.52 -3.82 11.21
C ALA A 521 -34.76 -5.15 11.32
N GLU A 522 -33.49 -5.16 10.92
CA GLU A 522 -32.60 -6.31 11.03
C GLU A 522 -31.41 -5.98 11.94
N LEU A 523 -31.13 -6.84 12.92
CA LEU A 523 -29.97 -6.70 13.80
C LEU A 523 -28.72 -7.18 13.05
N LYS A 524 -27.80 -6.27 12.73
CA LYS A 524 -26.51 -6.62 12.12
C LYS A 524 -25.57 -7.20 13.18
N PRO A 525 -25.23 -8.50 13.15
CA PRO A 525 -24.45 -9.13 14.23
C PRO A 525 -23.02 -8.58 14.31
N GLU A 526 -22.42 -8.28 13.16
CA GLU A 526 -21.03 -7.79 13.04
C GLU A 526 -20.85 -6.31 13.42
N SER A 527 -21.90 -5.65 13.93
CA SER A 527 -21.81 -4.31 14.54
C SER A 527 -22.04 -4.30 16.06
N ILE A 528 -21.94 -5.46 16.71
CA ILE A 528 -22.02 -5.61 18.16
C ILE A 528 -20.62 -5.48 18.75
N GLU A 529 -20.27 -4.28 19.23
CA GLU A 529 -19.01 -4.01 19.95
C GLU A 529 -19.22 -4.08 21.48
N LEU A 530 -18.32 -4.75 22.19
CA LEU A 530 -18.33 -4.76 23.66
C LEU A 530 -17.72 -3.45 24.19
N ILE A 531 -18.50 -2.68 24.94
CA ILE A 531 -18.03 -1.47 25.62
C ILE A 531 -17.41 -1.89 26.97
N ASP A 532 -16.09 -2.08 27.00
CA ASP A 532 -15.37 -2.30 28.26
C ASP A 532 -15.26 -1.01 29.08
N SER A 533 -15.81 -1.04 30.30
CA SER A 533 -15.95 0.03 31.31
C SER A 533 -17.23 0.89 31.19
N PRO A 534 -17.89 1.21 32.33
CA PRO A 534 -19.07 2.05 32.33
C PRO A 534 -18.73 3.49 31.95
N ARG A 535 -19.59 4.13 31.16
CA ARG A 535 -19.60 5.60 31.06
C ARG A 535 -19.91 6.18 32.44
N SER A 536 -19.19 7.24 32.79
CA SER A 536 -19.50 8.06 33.95
C SER A 536 -20.60 9.05 33.56
N ASP A 537 -21.80 8.84 34.05
CA ASP A 537 -22.88 9.84 34.07
C ASP A 537 -22.67 10.86 35.22
#